data_AF-A0AAQ4E8P4-F1
#
_entry.id   AF-A0AAQ4E8P4-F1
#
_cell.length_a   1.000
_cell.length_b   1.000
_cell.length_c   1.000
_cell.angle_alpha   90.00
_cell.angle_beta   90.00
_cell.angle_gamma   90.00
#
_symmetry.space_group_name_H-M   'P 1'
#
loop_
_entity.id
_entity.type
_entity.pdbx_description
1 polymer ?
#
loop_
_entity_poly.entity_id
_entity_poly.type
_entity_poly.pdbx_seq_one_letter_code
_entity_poly.pdbx_strand_id
1 'polypeptide(L)'
;MLRVFRLNAALVQRLTPLRVPGELRFPGGRVHDVRVLGLPALQRHGDVAASLKGGVLGLSGGLGLDELLVQCQYTAGPRRPLQLAGEVDGRVTNLTARMTLGVNVARATASLDVFKVRAFRTRRRRHAQAQAFVSGCR
;
A
#
# COMPACT_ATOMS: atom_id res chain seq x y z
N MET A 1 12.97 -15.40 -6.95
CA MET A 1 11.61 -15.50 -6.35
C MET A 1 10.67 -14.38 -6.81
N LEU A 2 11.00 -13.09 -6.70
CA LEU A 2 10.13 -11.98 -7.17
C LEU A 2 9.80 -12.01 -8.67
N ARG A 3 10.71 -12.51 -9.51
CA ARG A 3 10.46 -12.73 -10.95
C ARG A 3 9.31 -13.73 -11.19
N VAL A 4 9.19 -14.77 -10.38
CA VAL A 4 8.10 -15.77 -10.48
C VAL A 4 6.76 -15.15 -10.09
N PHE A 5 6.74 -14.26 -9.10
CA PHE A 5 5.54 -13.50 -8.73
C PHE A 5 5.01 -12.63 -9.86
N ARG A 6 5.90 -11.98 -10.62
CA ARG A 6 5.54 -11.13 -11.77
C ARG A 6 5.05 -11.90 -12.98
N LEU A 7 5.54 -13.12 -13.16
CA LEU A 7 5.20 -13.96 -14.30
C LEU A 7 3.96 -14.82 -14.06
N ASN A 8 3.46 -14.89 -12.82
CA ASN A 8 2.22 -15.59 -12.51
C ASN A 8 1.02 -14.67 -12.72
N ALA A 9 0.33 -14.83 -13.86
CA ALA A 9 -0.82 -14.02 -14.23
C ALA A 9 -1.94 -13.99 -13.18
N ALA A 10 -2.21 -15.12 -12.50
CA ALA A 10 -3.24 -15.21 -11.48
C ALA A 10 -2.90 -14.38 -10.24
N LEU A 11 -1.63 -14.36 -9.81
CA LEU A 11 -1.18 -13.52 -8.71
C LEU A 11 -1.21 -12.03 -9.09
N VAL A 12 -0.76 -11.70 -10.31
CA VAL A 12 -0.80 -10.31 -10.81
C VAL A 12 -2.22 -9.76 -10.85
N GLN A 13 -3.18 -10.55 -11.35
CA GLN A 13 -4.60 -10.19 -11.41
C GLN A 13 -5.21 -9.96 -10.02
N ARG A 14 -4.81 -10.73 -9.01
CA ARG A 14 -5.29 -10.55 -7.63
C ARG A 14 -4.68 -9.34 -6.93
N LEU A 15 -3.49 -8.92 -7.34
CA LEU A 15 -2.74 -7.82 -6.74
C LEU A 15 -2.90 -6.49 -7.50
N THR A 16 -3.60 -6.48 -8.64
CA THR A 16 -3.77 -5.29 -9.49
C THR A 16 -5.18 -5.21 -10.11
N PRO A 17 -6.11 -4.43 -9.54
CA PRO A 17 -5.99 -3.74 -8.25
C PRO A 17 -6.15 -4.71 -7.07
N LEU A 18 -5.30 -4.57 -6.05
CA LEU A 18 -5.59 -5.15 -4.74
C LEU A 18 -6.72 -4.35 -4.11
N ARG A 19 -7.84 -5.02 -3.82
CA ARG A 19 -8.96 -4.41 -3.10
C ARG A 19 -8.74 -4.56 -1.60
N VAL A 20 -8.80 -3.45 -0.87
CA VAL A 20 -8.75 -3.45 0.59
C VAL A 20 -10.18 -3.54 1.10
N PRO A 21 -10.57 -4.65 1.76
CA PRO A 21 -11.93 -4.80 2.27
C PRO A 21 -12.21 -3.83 3.42
N GLY A 22 -13.43 -3.32 3.47
CA GLY A 22 -13.93 -2.48 4.57
C GLY A 22 -14.09 -1.00 4.21
N GLU A 23 -14.54 -0.23 5.21
CA GLU A 23 -14.73 1.21 5.13
C GLU A 23 -13.88 1.88 6.23
N LEU A 24 -13.23 2.99 5.91
CA LEU A 24 -12.62 3.86 6.91
C LEU A 24 -13.61 4.97 7.25
N ARG A 25 -14.12 4.97 8.49
CA ARG A 25 -15.04 6.02 8.99
C ARG A 25 -14.26 7.10 9.72
N PHE A 26 -14.68 8.35 9.54
CA PHE A 26 -14.14 9.50 10.24
C PHE A 26 -15.28 10.47 10.60
N PRO A 27 -15.07 11.40 11.55
CA PRO A 27 -16.09 12.39 11.88
C PRO A 27 -16.52 13.18 10.63
N GLY A 28 -17.77 13.01 10.22
CA GLY A 28 -18.33 13.69 9.03
C GLY A 28 -18.12 12.94 7.71
N GLY A 29 -17.71 11.66 7.69
CA GLY A 29 -17.64 10.91 6.44
C GLY A 29 -17.11 9.49 6.51
N ARG A 30 -16.92 8.90 5.34
CA ARG A 30 -16.30 7.58 5.14
C ARG A 30 -15.51 7.52 3.84
N VAL A 31 -14.51 6.66 3.82
CA VAL A 31 -13.79 6.21 2.62
C VAL A 31 -14.12 4.75 2.39
N HIS A 32 -14.41 4.37 1.16
CA HIS A 32 -14.74 3.01 0.75
C HIS A 32 -14.16 2.69 -0.64
N ASP A 33 -14.28 1.43 -1.04
CA ASP A 33 -13.79 0.93 -2.34
C ASP A 33 -12.31 1.29 -2.58
N VAL A 34 -11.47 1.01 -1.58
CA VAL A 34 -10.04 1.29 -1.65
C VAL A 34 -9.37 0.26 -2.55
N ARG A 35 -8.71 0.76 -3.60
CA ARG A 35 -8.00 -0.01 -4.62
C ARG A 35 -6.54 0.40 -4.62
N VAL A 36 -5.65 -0.58 -4.60
CA VAL A 36 -4.21 -0.37 -4.63
C VAL A 36 -3.63 -0.95 -5.91
N LEU A 37 -2.88 -0.15 -6.65
CA LEU A 37 -2.24 -0.52 -7.92
C LEU A 37 -0.73 -0.36 -7.84
N GLY A 38 -0.01 -1.14 -8.65
CA GLY A 38 1.46 -1.09 -8.75
C GLY A 38 2.21 -2.12 -7.92
N LEU A 39 1.51 -2.97 -7.15
CA LEU A 39 2.14 -4.01 -6.32
C LEU A 39 3.03 -5.02 -7.09
N PRO A 40 2.74 -5.44 -8.35
CA PRO A 40 3.64 -6.32 -9.09
C PRO A 40 5.01 -5.69 -9.39
N ALA A 41 5.11 -4.35 -9.40
CA ALA A 41 6.36 -3.65 -9.61
C ALA A 41 7.27 -3.64 -8.38
N LEU A 42 6.87 -4.27 -7.26
CA LEU A 42 7.68 -4.44 -6.07
C LEU A 42 9.00 -5.17 -6.39
N GLN A 43 10.10 -4.64 -5.89
CA GLN A 43 11.47 -5.13 -6.12
C GLN A 43 12.16 -5.43 -4.81
N ARG A 44 13.22 -6.23 -4.88
CA ARG A 44 14.17 -6.33 -3.77
C ARG A 44 14.82 -4.96 -3.59
N HIS A 45 14.88 -4.48 -2.36
CA HIS A 45 15.51 -3.23 -2.01
C HIS A 45 16.64 -3.46 -1.01
N GLY A 46 17.86 -3.11 -1.40
CA GLY A 46 19.08 -3.38 -0.64
C GLY A 46 19.49 -4.85 -0.63
N ASP A 47 20.47 -5.15 0.22
CA ASP A 47 21.02 -6.48 0.39
C ASP A 47 20.14 -7.39 1.25
N VAL A 48 20.33 -8.69 1.08
CA VAL A 48 19.71 -9.72 1.91
C VAL A 48 20.76 -10.20 2.89
N ALA A 49 20.50 -10.01 4.18
CA ALA A 49 21.33 -10.58 5.23
C ALA A 49 20.82 -11.98 5.57
N ALA A 50 21.73 -12.93 5.63
CA ALA A 50 21.46 -14.33 5.98
C ALA A 50 22.22 -14.72 7.24
N SER A 51 21.59 -15.48 8.12
CA SER A 51 22.21 -16.02 9.33
C SER A 51 21.70 -17.44 9.60
N LEU A 52 22.59 -18.37 9.94
CA LEU A 52 22.23 -19.73 10.33
C LEU A 52 22.43 -19.90 11.84
N LYS A 53 21.38 -20.24 12.58
CA LYS A 53 21.47 -20.52 14.02
C LYS A 53 20.56 -21.69 14.38
N GLY A 54 21.13 -22.73 15.00
CA GLY A 54 20.36 -23.88 15.50
C GLY A 54 19.54 -24.60 14.42
N GLY A 55 20.06 -24.71 13.19
CA GLY A 55 19.35 -25.34 12.06
C GLY A 55 18.29 -24.46 11.39
N VAL A 56 18.16 -23.19 11.80
CA VAL A 56 17.26 -22.21 11.20
C VAL A 56 18.08 -21.18 10.42
N LEU A 57 17.82 -21.10 9.10
CA LEU A 57 18.32 -20.05 8.22
C LEU A 57 17.38 -18.85 8.28
N GLY A 58 17.81 -17.79 8.97
CA GLY A 58 17.15 -16.49 8.98
C GLY A 58 17.59 -15.67 7.77
N LEU A 59 16.62 -15.16 7.00
CA LEU A 59 16.82 -14.26 5.88
C LEU A 59 16.12 -12.94 6.19
N SER A 60 16.83 -11.83 6.12
CA SER A 60 16.25 -10.49 6.27
C SER A 60 16.59 -9.61 5.08
N GLY A 61 15.60 -8.90 4.55
CA GLY A 61 15.78 -8.09 3.34
C GLY A 61 14.70 -7.03 3.19
N GLY A 62 14.98 -6.07 2.31
CA GLY A 62 14.03 -5.03 1.94
C GLY A 62 13.25 -5.36 0.68
N LEU A 63 12.03 -4.85 0.62
CA LEU A 63 11.21 -4.74 -0.57
C LEU A 63 10.93 -3.27 -0.83
N GLY A 64 11.02 -2.83 -2.08
CA GLY A 64 10.86 -1.45 -2.49
C GLY A 64 9.91 -1.30 -3.67
N LEU A 65 9.25 -0.16 -3.72
CA LEU A 65 8.40 0.23 -4.84
C LEU A 65 8.46 1.75 -5.01
N ASP A 66 8.79 2.20 -6.22
CA ASP A 66 8.98 3.62 -6.52
C ASP A 66 7.66 4.38 -6.46
N GLU A 67 6.60 3.78 -7.00
CA GLU A 67 5.26 4.36 -7.05
C GLU A 67 4.18 3.31 -6.78
N LEU A 68 3.28 3.63 -5.86
CA LEU A 68 2.05 2.89 -5.57
C LEU A 68 0.87 3.86 -5.73
N LEU A 69 -0.14 3.48 -6.50
CA LEU A 69 -1.36 4.26 -6.66
C LEU A 69 -2.44 3.69 -5.75
N VAL A 70 -3.18 4.57 -5.08
CA VAL A 70 -4.29 4.24 -4.19
C VAL A 70 -5.49 5.03 -4.67
N GLN A 71 -6.53 4.35 -5.11
CA GLN A 71 -7.80 4.98 -5.50
C GLN A 71 -8.85 4.64 -4.47
N CYS A 72 -9.71 5.60 -4.13
CA CYS A 72 -10.82 5.35 -3.21
C CYS A 72 -11.98 6.30 -3.47
N GLN A 73 -13.16 5.88 -3.04
CA GLN A 73 -14.34 6.73 -3.02
C GLN A 73 -14.53 7.29 -1.60
N TYR A 74 -15.01 8.52 -1.52
CA TYR A 74 -15.36 9.14 -0.25
C TYR A 74 -16.77 9.72 -0.29
N THR A 75 -17.38 9.75 0.88
CA THR A 75 -18.57 10.55 1.15
C THR A 75 -18.29 11.39 2.39
N ALA A 76 -18.40 12.71 2.29
CA ALA A 76 -18.17 13.65 3.37
C ALA A 76 -19.33 14.65 3.47
N GLY A 77 -19.84 14.86 4.68
CA GLY A 77 -20.96 15.75 4.93
C GLY A 77 -21.27 15.81 6.43
N PRO A 78 -20.96 16.91 7.13
CA PRO A 78 -21.13 16.98 8.58
C PRO A 78 -22.60 16.99 9.00
N ARG A 79 -23.53 17.48 8.16
CA ARG A 79 -24.98 17.53 8.41
C ARG A 79 -25.75 17.50 7.08
N ARG A 80 -26.91 16.82 7.03
CA ARG A 80 -27.85 16.90 5.90
C ARG A 80 -28.31 18.35 5.71
N PRO A 81 -28.60 18.82 4.48
CA PRO A 81 -28.67 18.05 3.23
C PRO A 81 -27.36 17.99 2.41
N LEU A 82 -26.30 18.71 2.82
CA LEU A 82 -25.05 18.80 2.04
C LEU A 82 -24.17 17.56 2.25
N GLN A 83 -24.20 16.64 1.29
CA GLN A 83 -23.27 15.51 1.19
C GLN A 83 -22.41 15.69 -0.06
N LEU A 84 -21.10 15.66 0.11
CA LEU A 84 -20.11 15.60 -0.95
C LEU A 84 -19.73 14.15 -1.14
N ALA A 85 -19.76 13.68 -2.39
CA ALA A 85 -19.24 12.37 -2.76
C ALA A 85 -18.27 12.56 -3.91
N GLY A 86 -17.21 11.75 -3.93
CA GLY A 86 -16.23 11.81 -5.00
C GLY A 86 -15.21 10.69 -4.92
N GLU A 87 -14.26 10.75 -5.83
CA GLU A 87 -13.11 9.85 -5.91
C GLU A 87 -11.84 10.61 -5.53
N VAL A 88 -10.91 9.91 -4.89
CA VAL A 88 -9.59 10.43 -4.54
C VAL A 88 -8.55 9.45 -5.06
N ASP A 89 -7.65 9.97 -5.86
CA ASP A 89 -6.43 9.28 -6.28
C ASP A 89 -5.24 9.76 -5.45
N GLY A 90 -4.64 8.84 -4.71
CA GLY A 90 -3.42 9.03 -3.94
C GLY A 90 -2.23 8.37 -4.63
N ARG A 91 -1.10 9.09 -4.67
CA ARG A 91 0.19 8.54 -5.10
C ARG A 91 1.12 8.42 -3.91
N VAL A 92 1.61 7.22 -3.65
CA VAL A 92 2.66 6.95 -2.66
C VAL A 92 3.96 6.70 -3.39
N THR A 93 5.01 7.43 -3.00
CA THR A 93 6.34 7.27 -3.61
C THR A 93 7.35 6.73 -2.59
N ASN A 94 8.36 6.02 -3.09
CA ASN A 94 9.46 5.46 -2.29
C ASN A 94 8.99 4.56 -1.14
N LEU A 95 8.07 3.65 -1.44
CA LEU A 95 7.57 2.69 -0.47
C LEU A 95 8.66 1.65 -0.18
N THR A 96 8.94 1.42 1.11
CA THR A 96 9.84 0.35 1.54
C THR A 96 9.19 -0.50 2.62
N ALA A 97 9.36 -1.82 2.50
CA ALA A 97 8.98 -2.79 3.49
C ALA A 97 10.20 -3.62 3.90
N ARG A 98 10.25 -4.03 5.16
CA ARG A 98 11.25 -4.98 5.67
C ARG A 98 10.58 -6.32 5.94
N MET A 99 11.25 -7.37 5.52
CA MET A 99 10.81 -8.74 5.67
C MET A 99 11.89 -9.58 6.34
N THR A 100 11.50 -10.42 7.29
CA THR A 100 12.34 -11.46 7.89
C THR A 100 11.65 -12.80 7.72
N LEU A 101 12.35 -13.77 7.13
CA LEU A 101 11.91 -15.14 6.88
C LEU A 101 12.81 -16.09 7.65
N GLY A 102 12.24 -16.97 8.46
CA GLY A 102 12.92 -18.09 9.08
C GLY A 102 12.70 -19.36 8.26
N VAL A 103 13.76 -20.08 7.90
CA VAL A 103 13.68 -21.38 7.24
C VAL A 103 14.29 -22.44 8.13
N ASN A 104 13.47 -23.34 8.67
CA ASN A 104 13.97 -24.49 9.41
C ASN A 104 14.44 -25.54 8.40
N VAL A 105 15.76 -25.66 8.26
CA VAL A 105 16.39 -26.50 7.23
C VAL A 105 16.16 -27.99 7.53
N ALA A 106 16.10 -28.37 8.81
CA ALA A 106 15.88 -29.75 9.21
C ALA A 106 14.44 -30.23 8.94
N ARG A 107 13.46 -29.32 9.01
CA ARG A 107 12.04 -29.63 8.81
C ARG A 107 11.51 -29.21 7.44
N ALA A 108 12.35 -28.58 6.61
CA ALA A 108 11.97 -27.97 5.33
C ALA A 108 10.75 -27.03 5.43
N THR A 109 10.57 -26.36 6.57
CA THR A 109 9.48 -25.39 6.79
C THR A 109 10.02 -23.97 6.73
N ALA A 110 9.20 -23.05 6.20
CA ALA A 110 9.50 -21.62 6.19
C ALA A 110 8.41 -20.85 6.94
N SER A 111 8.82 -19.91 7.79
CA SER A 111 7.97 -18.97 8.51
C SER A 111 8.31 -17.55 8.11
N LEU A 112 7.27 -16.72 7.94
CA LEU A 112 7.43 -15.28 7.82
C LEU A 112 7.34 -14.68 9.23
N ASP A 113 8.48 -14.28 9.79
CA ASP A 113 8.56 -13.86 11.18
C ASP A 113 8.16 -12.38 11.34
N VAL A 114 8.58 -11.53 10.39
CA VAL A 114 8.29 -10.10 10.43
C VAL A 114 8.00 -9.58 9.03
N PHE A 115 6.88 -8.88 8.87
CA PHE A 115 6.60 -8.03 7.71
C PHE A 115 6.16 -6.64 8.18
N LYS A 116 7.02 -5.64 7.95
CA LYS A 116 6.75 -4.24 8.37
C LYS A 116 6.88 -3.30 7.19
N VAL A 117 5.80 -2.61 6.86
CA VAL A 117 5.79 -1.50 5.90
C VAL A 117 6.20 -0.23 6.64
N ARG A 118 7.24 0.47 6.17
CA ARG A 118 7.66 1.74 6.79
C ARG A 118 6.69 2.86 6.42
N ALA A 119 6.32 3.64 7.44
CA ALA A 119 5.36 4.74 7.30
C ALA A 119 5.83 5.79 6.29
N PHE A 120 4.83 6.32 5.57
CA PHE A 120 4.99 7.21 4.44
C PHE A 120 5.69 8.52 4.83
N ARG A 121 6.73 8.91 4.10
CA ARG A 121 7.11 10.33 4.03
C ARG A 121 6.22 10.99 2.98
N THR A 122 5.07 11.49 3.40
CA THR A 122 4.29 12.42 2.57
C THR A 122 5.14 13.68 2.38
N ARG A 123 5.79 13.81 1.22
CA ARG A 123 6.16 15.15 0.74
C ARG A 123 4.84 15.87 0.49
N ARG A 124 4.37 16.65 1.48
CA ARG A 124 3.32 17.65 1.24
C ARG A 124 3.87 18.63 0.20
N ARG A 125 3.67 18.36 -1.09
CA ARG A 125 3.61 19.45 -2.05
C ARG A 125 2.35 20.21 -1.69
N ARG A 126 2.51 21.40 -1.09
CA ARG A 126 1.45 22.39 -1.01
C ARG A 126 1.05 22.72 -2.45
N HIS A 127 0.09 22.01 -3.03
CA HIS A 127 -0.70 22.58 -4.11
C HIS A 127 -1.68 23.54 -3.44
N ALA A 128 -1.28 24.81 -3.43
CA ALA A 128 -2.18 25.91 -3.23
C ALA A 128 -3.22 25.91 -4.38
N GLN A 129 -4.39 26.47 -4.07
CA GLN A 129 -5.49 26.84 -4.97
C GLN A 129 -6.44 25.72 -5.39
N ALA A 130 -7.41 25.45 -4.52
CA ALA A 130 -8.79 25.31 -4.95
C ALA A 130 -9.46 26.69 -4.77
N GLN A 131 -9.47 27.51 -5.81
CA GLN A 131 -10.37 28.66 -5.88
C GLN A 131 -11.78 28.11 -6.09
N ALA A 132 -12.56 28.01 -5.02
CA ALA A 132 -14.01 27.89 -5.15
C ALA A 132 -14.54 29.29 -5.53
N PHE A 133 -14.81 29.47 -6.82
CA PHE A 133 -15.52 30.62 -7.34
C PHE A 133 -16.96 30.58 -6.81
N VAL A 134 -17.29 31.46 -5.86
CA VAL A 134 -18.69 31.72 -5.48
C VAL A 134 -19.22 32.74 -6.48
N SER A 135 -19.82 32.28 -7.57
CA SER A 135 -20.67 33.16 -8.39
C SER A 135 -22.01 33.33 -7.67
N GLY A 136 -22.07 34.30 -6.77
CA GLY A 136 -23.34 34.93 -6.43
C GLY A 136 -23.70 35.89 -7.56
N CYS A 137 -24.80 35.63 -8.24
CA CYS A 137 -25.57 36.67 -8.92
C CYS A 137 -27.04 36.46 -8.52
N ARG A 138 -27.57 37.53 -7.92
CA ARG A 138 -28.98 37.77 -7.67
C ARG A 138 -29.73 37.92 -9.00
#